data_AF-A0A6J4VK17-F1
#
_entry.id   AF-A0A6J4VK17-F1
#
_cell.length_a   1.000
_cell.length_b   1.000
_cell.length_c   1.000
_cell.angle_alpha   90.00
_cell.angle_beta   90.00
_cell.angle_gamma   90.00
#
_symmetry.space_group_name_H-M   'P 1'
#
loop_
_entity.id
_entity.type
_entity.pdbx_description
1 polymer ?
#
loop_
_entity_poly.entity_id
_entity_poly.type
_entity_poly.pdbx_seq_one_letter_code
_entity_poly.pdbx_strand_id
1 'polypeptide(L)'
;MSTDPTDRNPPTAREAGGRSFQALAVSDEIDARIHSATVRQRMGHVDLVLGCGDLPARYLEFLVDALNKPLYFVLGNHAEELTRGGERGKRHRPLGGIDLGGRVVRDEGTGLILAGFPGSPRYGENEPAQYDEWEVYWMMGRMAPRLLWNRLRHGRALDVLVTHSPPRDINDRQDKAHRGFTALRSFLRWFRPAYHLHGHVHLYDRSQPFEARFAETQVVNVFPYRVVELTVAERRAGPIAVPAPVPPHDRSAVAGSPQDWIPDSGAGRGSP
;
A
#
# COMPACT_ATOMS: atom_id res chain seq x y z
N MET A 1 -8.54 35.60 -24.42
CA MET A 1 -8.78 34.14 -24.45
C MET A 1 -7.42 33.46 -24.56
N SER A 2 -6.83 33.09 -23.42
CA SER A 2 -5.51 32.45 -23.37
C SER A 2 -5.72 30.93 -23.42
N THR A 3 -5.22 30.28 -24.47
CA THR A 3 -5.17 28.81 -24.56
C THR A 3 -3.81 28.35 -24.06
N ASP A 4 -3.67 28.23 -22.75
CA ASP A 4 -2.51 27.61 -22.12
C ASP A 4 -2.64 26.08 -22.22
N PRO A 5 -1.68 25.33 -22.80
CA PRO A 5 -1.78 23.88 -22.98
C PRO A 5 -1.64 23.06 -21.68
N THR A 6 -1.48 23.71 -20.53
CA THR A 6 -1.16 23.05 -19.25
C THR A 6 -2.37 22.64 -18.42
N ASP A 7 -3.59 22.99 -18.82
CA ASP A 7 -4.82 22.65 -18.07
C ASP A 7 -5.47 21.33 -18.55
N ARG A 8 -4.68 20.25 -18.63
CA ARG A 8 -5.24 18.90 -18.79
C ARG A 8 -5.36 18.27 -17.41
N ASN A 9 -6.61 18.15 -16.96
CA ASN A 9 -6.99 17.24 -15.88
C ASN A 9 -6.29 15.88 -16.10
N PRO A 10 -5.66 15.28 -15.07
CA PRO A 10 -5.05 13.97 -15.23
C PRO A 10 -6.13 12.96 -15.67
N PRO A 11 -5.82 12.07 -16.62
CA PRO A 11 -6.79 11.10 -17.13
C PRO A 11 -7.34 10.28 -15.97
N THR A 12 -8.66 10.10 -15.95
CA THR A 12 -9.31 9.21 -14.98
C THR A 12 -8.78 7.79 -15.19
N ALA A 13 -8.66 7.00 -14.13
CA ALA A 13 -8.01 5.68 -14.18
C ALA A 13 -8.61 4.70 -15.21
N ARG A 14 -9.83 4.97 -15.69
CA ARG A 14 -10.49 4.24 -16.80
C ARG A 14 -9.82 4.46 -18.17
N GLU A 15 -9.14 5.58 -18.39
CA GLU A 15 -8.48 5.89 -19.68
C GLU A 15 -7.07 5.28 -19.78
N ALA A 16 -6.53 4.73 -18.70
CA ALA A 16 -5.15 4.24 -18.61
C ALA A 16 -4.97 2.73 -18.86
N GLY A 17 -6.03 1.98 -19.21
CA GLY A 17 -5.94 0.53 -19.46
C GLY A 17 -5.66 -0.32 -18.21
N GLY A 18 -6.07 0.16 -17.03
CA GLY A 18 -5.98 -0.61 -15.78
C GLY A 18 -7.08 -1.65 -15.64
N ARG A 19 -6.80 -2.74 -14.93
CA ARG A 19 -7.84 -3.69 -14.49
C ARG A 19 -8.50 -3.17 -13.23
N SER A 20 -9.83 -3.21 -13.19
CA SER A 20 -10.60 -2.81 -12.01
C SER A 20 -11.25 -4.03 -11.38
N PHE A 21 -11.17 -4.12 -10.07
CA PHE A 21 -11.73 -5.20 -9.26
C PHE A 21 -12.63 -4.62 -8.17
N GLN A 22 -13.68 -5.32 -7.78
CA GLN A 22 -14.56 -4.93 -6.69
C GLN A 22 -14.19 -5.72 -5.44
N ALA A 23 -13.67 -5.06 -4.41
CA ALA A 23 -13.32 -5.69 -3.15
C ALA A 23 -14.33 -5.34 -2.05
N LEU A 24 -14.86 -6.35 -1.36
CA LEU A 24 -15.59 -6.14 -0.11
C LEU A 24 -14.59 -6.10 1.03
N ALA A 25 -14.34 -4.92 1.59
CA ALA A 25 -13.51 -4.73 2.76
C ALA A 25 -14.36 -4.58 4.02
N VAL A 26 -14.00 -5.28 5.10
CA VAL A 26 -14.76 -5.34 6.36
C VAL A 26 -13.81 -5.17 7.55
N SER A 27 -14.27 -4.53 8.63
CA SER A 27 -13.49 -4.33 9.85
C SER A 27 -14.33 -4.04 11.09
N ASP A 28 -13.84 -4.43 12.27
CA ASP A 28 -14.26 -4.09 13.64
C ASP A 28 -15.71 -4.43 14.06
N GLU A 29 -16.71 -4.23 13.20
CA GLU A 29 -18.12 -4.44 13.52
C GLU A 29 -18.84 -5.29 12.47
N ILE A 30 -19.65 -6.24 12.96
CA ILE A 30 -20.56 -7.02 12.11
C ILE A 30 -21.74 -6.16 11.71
N ASP A 31 -21.85 -5.85 10.42
CA ASP A 31 -23.00 -5.15 9.88
C ASP A 31 -24.08 -6.13 9.39
N ALA A 32 -25.30 -6.00 9.93
CA ALA A 32 -26.45 -6.85 9.60
C ALA A 32 -26.83 -6.83 8.10
N ARG A 33 -26.46 -5.79 7.35
CA ARG A 33 -26.72 -5.70 5.92
C ARG A 33 -25.91 -6.71 5.14
N ILE A 34 -24.68 -6.97 5.57
CA ILE A 34 -23.78 -7.95 4.93
C ILE A 34 -23.75 -9.28 5.68
N HIS A 35 -24.18 -9.35 6.94
CA HIS A 35 -24.46 -10.59 7.65
C HIS A 35 -25.91 -11.07 7.43
N SER A 36 -26.25 -11.47 6.20
CA SER A 36 -27.61 -11.89 5.87
C SER A 36 -27.67 -12.87 4.70
N ALA A 37 -28.75 -13.67 4.62
CA ALA A 37 -28.96 -14.64 3.54
C ALA A 37 -28.98 -14.02 2.12
N THR A 38 -29.28 -12.72 2.00
CA THR A 38 -29.34 -12.02 0.71
C THR A 38 -28.01 -11.36 0.33
N VAL A 39 -26.93 -11.56 1.10
CA VAL A 39 -25.62 -10.94 0.83
C VAL A 39 -25.11 -11.30 -0.57
N ARG A 40 -25.33 -12.53 -1.03
CA ARG A 40 -24.93 -12.97 -2.37
C ARG A 40 -25.63 -12.20 -3.49
N GLN A 41 -26.89 -11.81 -3.30
CA GLN A 41 -27.63 -11.02 -4.29
C GLN A 41 -27.12 -9.58 -4.35
N ARG A 42 -26.73 -9.02 -3.19
CA ARG A 42 -26.30 -7.62 -3.08
C ARG A 42 -24.82 -7.42 -3.42
N MET A 43 -23.97 -8.35 -3.02
CA MET A 43 -22.51 -8.28 -3.11
C MET A 43 -21.90 -9.38 -3.99
N GLY A 44 -22.71 -10.13 -4.75
CA GLY A 44 -22.18 -11.19 -5.63
C GLY A 44 -21.26 -10.69 -6.76
N HIS A 45 -21.28 -9.38 -7.02
CA HIS A 45 -20.44 -8.72 -8.01
C HIS A 45 -18.99 -8.49 -7.53
N VAL A 46 -18.69 -8.72 -6.24
CA VAL A 46 -17.32 -8.54 -5.72
C VAL A 46 -16.41 -9.69 -6.18
N ASP A 47 -15.14 -9.39 -6.36
CA ASP A 47 -14.10 -10.32 -6.81
C ASP A 47 -13.38 -10.98 -5.64
N LEU A 48 -13.26 -10.28 -4.51
CA LEU A 48 -12.54 -10.71 -3.31
C LEU A 48 -13.08 -10.05 -2.04
N VAL A 49 -12.77 -10.66 -0.89
CA VAL A 49 -13.09 -10.15 0.45
C VAL A 49 -11.79 -9.82 1.19
N LEU A 50 -11.75 -8.66 1.85
CA LEU A 50 -10.60 -8.16 2.61
C LEU A 50 -11.01 -7.90 4.07
N GLY A 51 -10.42 -8.62 5.03
CA GLY A 51 -10.64 -8.39 6.46
C GLY A 51 -9.55 -7.51 7.06
N CYS A 52 -9.89 -6.34 7.58
CA CYS A 52 -8.96 -5.39 8.19
C CYS A 52 -8.90 -5.52 9.73
N GLY A 53 -9.17 -6.70 10.27
CA GLY A 53 -9.12 -6.96 11.72
C GLY A 53 -10.43 -6.65 12.45
N ASP A 54 -10.39 -6.93 13.75
CA ASP A 54 -11.41 -6.96 14.79
C ASP A 54 -12.74 -7.59 14.38
N LEU A 55 -12.68 -8.70 13.63
CA LEU A 55 -13.85 -9.45 13.19
C LEU A 55 -13.81 -10.91 13.64
N PRO A 56 -14.91 -11.46 14.18
CA PRO A 56 -14.97 -12.88 14.54
C PRO A 56 -14.71 -13.80 13.35
N ALA A 57 -13.90 -14.86 13.53
CA ALA A 57 -13.60 -15.81 12.46
C ALA A 57 -14.85 -16.37 11.76
N ARG A 58 -15.93 -16.65 12.52
CA ARG A 58 -17.21 -17.14 11.98
C ARG A 58 -17.85 -16.18 10.99
N TYR A 59 -17.68 -14.88 11.21
CA TYR A 59 -18.25 -13.87 10.33
C TYR A 59 -17.51 -13.84 8.99
N LEU A 60 -16.18 -13.93 9.03
CA LEU A 60 -15.37 -14.05 7.82
C LEU A 60 -15.66 -15.35 7.06
N GLU A 61 -15.77 -16.48 7.78
CA GLU A 61 -16.19 -17.78 7.21
C GLU A 61 -17.54 -17.67 6.50
N PHE A 62 -18.54 -17.03 7.14
CA PHE A 62 -19.84 -16.79 6.53
C PHE A 62 -19.73 -15.99 5.21
N LEU A 63 -18.90 -14.95 5.17
CA LEU A 63 -18.71 -14.16 3.94
C LEU A 63 -18.06 -14.98 2.83
N VAL A 64 -17.05 -15.81 3.16
CA VAL A 64 -16.42 -16.72 2.19
C VAL A 64 -17.44 -17.70 1.63
N ASP A 65 -18.21 -18.36 2.49
CA ASP A 65 -19.18 -19.36 2.07
C ASP A 65 -20.34 -18.75 1.26
N ALA A 66 -20.86 -17.61 1.71
CA ALA A 66 -22.02 -16.98 1.08
C ALA A 66 -21.67 -16.35 -0.29
N LEU A 67 -20.47 -15.77 -0.43
CA LEU A 67 -20.03 -15.11 -1.67
C LEU A 67 -19.25 -16.05 -2.59
N ASN A 68 -18.65 -17.10 -2.05
CA ASN A 68 -17.73 -18.01 -2.74
C ASN A 68 -16.59 -17.24 -3.43
N LYS A 69 -15.90 -16.39 -2.66
CA LYS A 69 -14.81 -15.50 -3.11
C LYS A 69 -13.57 -15.66 -2.23
N PRO A 70 -12.35 -15.44 -2.75
CA PRO A 70 -11.15 -15.49 -1.95
C PRO A 70 -11.18 -14.45 -0.83
N LEU A 71 -10.76 -14.87 0.36
CA LEU A 71 -10.64 -14.02 1.54
C LEU A 71 -9.16 -13.81 1.89
N TYR A 72 -8.79 -12.56 2.06
CA TYR A 72 -7.51 -12.15 2.64
C TYR A 72 -7.77 -11.33 3.88
N PHE A 73 -7.07 -11.59 4.98
CA PHE A 73 -7.32 -10.87 6.22
C PHE A 73 -6.05 -10.62 7.01
N VAL A 74 -6.09 -9.61 7.86
CA VAL A 74 -5.14 -9.42 8.96
C VAL A 74 -5.88 -9.55 10.28
N LEU A 75 -5.15 -9.91 11.32
CA LEU A 75 -5.67 -9.87 12.68
C LEU A 75 -5.62 -8.42 13.20
N GLY A 76 -6.59 -8.03 14.00
CA GLY A 76 -6.64 -6.82 14.81
C GLY A 76 -6.07 -7.05 16.20
N ASN A 77 -6.48 -6.23 17.17
CA ASN A 77 -5.96 -6.28 18.55
C ASN A 77 -6.86 -7.03 19.52
N HIS A 78 -8.13 -7.24 19.20
CA HIS A 78 -9.02 -7.97 20.08
C HIS A 78 -8.85 -9.49 19.93
N ALA A 79 -8.72 -10.17 21.07
CA ALA A 79 -8.61 -11.63 21.14
C ALA A 79 -9.82 -12.36 20.53
N GLU A 80 -10.94 -11.66 20.37
CA GLU A 80 -12.22 -12.21 19.90
C GLU A 80 -12.13 -12.84 18.50
N GLU A 81 -11.27 -12.32 17.64
CA GLU A 81 -11.03 -12.86 16.29
C GLU A 81 -10.58 -14.32 16.29
N LEU A 82 -9.88 -14.72 17.35
CA LEU A 82 -9.34 -16.05 17.51
C LEU A 82 -10.28 -16.97 18.29
N THR A 83 -11.46 -16.53 18.70
CA THR A 83 -12.38 -17.38 19.48
C THR A 83 -13.63 -17.76 18.70
N ARG A 84 -13.86 -19.06 18.52
CA ARG A 84 -15.21 -19.56 18.25
C ARG A 84 -16.04 -19.35 19.52
N GLY A 85 -16.99 -18.43 19.48
CA GLY A 85 -17.97 -18.25 20.57
C GLY A 85 -18.58 -19.60 20.95
N GLY A 86 -18.20 -20.13 22.11
CA GLY A 86 -18.64 -21.42 22.64
C GLY A 86 -17.54 -22.37 23.13
N GLU A 87 -16.29 -22.27 22.65
CA GLU A 87 -15.23 -23.22 23.05
C GLU A 87 -14.08 -22.55 23.79
N ARG A 88 -13.97 -22.86 25.10
CA ARG A 88 -12.88 -22.54 26.04
C ARG A 88 -11.53 -22.22 25.38
N GLY A 89 -11.30 -20.97 25.01
CA GLY A 89 -9.97 -20.42 24.70
C GLY A 89 -9.21 -21.04 23.53
N LYS A 90 -9.84 -21.78 22.62
CA LYS A 90 -9.14 -22.31 21.43
C LYS A 90 -9.04 -21.27 20.33
N ARG A 91 -7.79 -20.88 20.02
CA ARG A 91 -7.44 -19.95 18.94
C ARG A 91 -7.77 -20.58 17.57
N HIS A 92 -8.82 -20.12 16.92
CA HIS A 92 -9.22 -20.54 15.57
C HIS A 92 -9.05 -19.41 14.57
N ARG A 93 -8.34 -19.69 13.49
CA ARG A 93 -8.27 -18.82 12.31
C ARG A 93 -9.47 -19.12 11.40
N PRO A 94 -10.01 -18.13 10.67
CA PRO A 94 -11.08 -18.35 9.72
C PRO A 94 -10.66 -19.38 8.68
N LEU A 95 -11.47 -20.42 8.51
CA LEU A 95 -11.28 -21.42 7.46
C LEU A 95 -11.51 -20.79 6.08
N GLY A 96 -10.70 -21.16 5.09
CA GLY A 96 -10.83 -20.65 3.72
C GLY A 96 -10.26 -19.23 3.48
N GLY A 97 -9.69 -18.59 4.51
CA GLY A 97 -9.01 -17.30 4.39
C GLY A 97 -7.48 -17.39 4.39
N ILE A 98 -6.82 -16.41 3.76
CA ILE A 98 -5.36 -16.25 3.77
C ILE A 98 -4.98 -15.11 4.72
N ASP A 99 -4.27 -15.45 5.79
CA ASP A 99 -3.68 -14.50 6.73
C ASP A 99 -2.51 -13.75 6.04
N LEU A 100 -2.65 -12.43 5.91
CA LEU A 100 -1.68 -11.51 5.34
C LEU A 100 -0.66 -10.98 6.35
N GLY A 101 -0.82 -11.24 7.64
CA GLY A 101 0.01 -10.67 8.70
C GLY A 101 1.51 -10.93 8.50
N GLY A 102 2.26 -9.88 8.18
CA GLY A 102 3.70 -9.94 7.91
C GLY A 102 4.08 -10.70 6.62
N ARG A 103 3.16 -10.82 5.66
CA ARG A 103 3.32 -11.60 4.43
C ARG A 103 3.00 -10.79 3.19
N VAL A 104 3.52 -11.24 2.06
CA VAL A 104 3.21 -10.72 0.72
C VAL A 104 2.69 -11.87 -0.13
N VAL A 105 1.43 -11.79 -0.54
CA VAL A 105 0.73 -12.82 -1.30
C VAL A 105 0.34 -12.25 -2.66
N ARG A 106 0.34 -13.08 -3.69
CA ARG A 106 -0.22 -12.72 -4.98
C ARG A 106 -1.45 -13.59 -5.21
N ASP A 107 -2.59 -12.96 -5.41
CA ASP A 107 -3.82 -13.65 -5.71
C ASP A 107 -3.74 -14.25 -7.13
N GLU A 108 -4.08 -15.54 -7.26
CA GLU A 108 -3.92 -16.26 -8.53
C GLU A 108 -4.99 -15.87 -9.57
N GLY A 109 -6.20 -15.55 -9.11
CA GLY A 109 -7.32 -15.20 -10.01
C GLY A 109 -7.21 -13.78 -10.56
N THR A 110 -7.05 -12.79 -9.69
CA THR A 110 -6.96 -11.36 -10.04
C THR A 110 -5.54 -10.96 -10.42
N GLY A 111 -4.51 -11.67 -9.93
CA GLY A 111 -3.11 -11.30 -10.09
C GLY A 111 -2.68 -10.13 -9.19
N LEU A 112 -3.52 -9.67 -8.27
CA LEU A 112 -3.23 -8.62 -7.30
C LEU A 112 -2.12 -9.04 -6.34
N ILE A 113 -1.21 -8.14 -6.04
CA ILE A 113 -0.17 -8.32 -5.03
C ILE A 113 -0.65 -7.65 -3.74
N LEU A 114 -0.85 -8.47 -2.71
CA LEU A 114 -1.41 -8.10 -1.42
C LEU A 114 -0.36 -8.27 -0.32
N ALA A 115 -0.41 -7.44 0.70
CA ALA A 115 0.41 -7.57 1.90
C ALA A 115 -0.35 -7.03 3.09
N GLY A 116 0.05 -7.42 4.30
CA GLY A 116 -0.59 -6.84 5.47
C GLY A 116 0.21 -6.83 6.76
N PHE A 117 -0.23 -5.97 7.66
CA PHE A 117 0.30 -5.85 9.02
C PHE A 117 -0.84 -6.02 10.02
N PRO A 118 -0.73 -6.99 10.94
CA PRO A 118 -1.75 -7.21 11.94
C PRO A 118 -1.61 -6.22 13.11
N GLY A 119 -2.67 -6.13 13.90
CA GLY A 119 -2.64 -5.56 15.23
C GLY A 119 -2.66 -4.05 15.33
N SER A 120 -2.38 -3.59 16.54
CA SER A 120 -2.41 -2.18 16.91
C SER A 120 -1.20 -1.76 17.75
N PRO A 121 -0.95 -0.44 17.93
CA PRO A 121 0.14 0.01 18.77
C PRO A 121 -0.01 -0.49 20.20
N ARG A 122 1.12 -0.75 20.86
CA ARG A 122 1.08 -1.17 22.27
C ARG A 122 0.54 -0.07 23.18
N TYR A 123 -0.64 -0.32 23.75
CA TYR A 123 -1.28 0.55 24.74
C TYR A 123 -1.64 -0.14 26.05
N GLY A 124 -1.76 -1.47 26.08
CA GLY A 124 -2.09 -2.27 27.26
C GLY A 124 -1.19 -3.51 27.40
N GLU A 125 -1.20 -4.14 28.58
CA GLU A 125 -0.29 -5.24 28.90
C GLU A 125 -0.85 -6.63 28.57
N ASN A 126 -2.16 -6.75 28.28
CA ASN A 126 -2.86 -8.05 28.24
C ASN A 126 -3.65 -8.34 26.95
N GLU A 127 -3.54 -7.49 25.92
CA GLU A 127 -4.21 -7.78 24.64
C GLU A 127 -3.27 -8.49 23.66
N PRO A 128 -3.77 -9.51 22.93
CA PRO A 128 -2.98 -10.15 21.89
C PRO A 128 -2.75 -9.19 20.70
N ALA A 129 -1.66 -9.40 19.96
CA ALA A 129 -1.39 -8.67 18.72
C ALA A 129 -1.23 -7.15 18.87
N GLN A 130 -0.65 -6.70 19.98
CA GLN A 130 -0.12 -5.33 20.10
C GLN A 130 1.37 -5.27 19.74
N TYR A 131 1.75 -4.27 18.95
CA TYR A 131 3.10 -4.14 18.40
C TYR A 131 3.75 -2.80 18.73
N ASP A 132 5.07 -2.83 18.91
CA ASP A 132 5.92 -1.66 18.90
C ASP A 132 6.32 -1.29 17.45
N GLU A 133 6.73 -0.04 17.24
CA GLU A 133 7.22 0.43 15.94
C GLU A 133 8.32 -0.48 15.37
N TRP A 134 9.25 -0.94 16.22
CA TRP A 134 10.38 -1.78 15.79
C TRP A 134 9.91 -3.14 15.26
N GLU A 135 8.84 -3.72 15.83
CA GLU A 135 8.29 -5.01 15.41
C GLU A 135 7.68 -4.88 14.01
N VAL A 136 6.97 -3.77 13.77
CA VAL A 136 6.42 -3.45 12.45
C VAL A 136 7.54 -3.18 11.45
N TYR A 137 8.61 -2.46 11.83
CA TYR A 137 9.81 -2.30 10.99
C TYR A 137 10.46 -3.64 10.65
N TRP A 138 10.53 -4.57 11.59
CA TRP A 138 11.12 -5.90 11.35
C TRP A 138 10.27 -6.74 10.40
N MET A 139 8.94 -6.73 10.57
CA MET A 139 8.00 -7.34 9.62
C MET A 139 8.16 -6.74 8.22
N MET A 140 8.23 -5.41 8.11
CA MET A 140 8.49 -4.73 6.85
C MET A 140 9.82 -5.17 6.23
N GLY A 141 10.89 -5.26 7.01
CA GLY A 141 12.21 -5.70 6.56
C GLY A 141 12.19 -7.12 5.97
N ARG A 142 11.38 -8.02 6.55
CA ARG A 142 11.20 -9.39 6.02
C ARG A 142 10.40 -9.43 4.72
N MET A 143 9.46 -8.51 4.55
CA MET A 143 8.66 -8.39 3.33
C MET A 143 9.44 -7.70 2.20
N ALA A 144 10.38 -6.82 2.52
CA ALA A 144 11.09 -5.98 1.56
C ALA A 144 11.75 -6.75 0.40
N PRO A 145 12.48 -7.87 0.60
CA PRO A 145 13.06 -8.62 -0.51
C PRO A 145 12.02 -9.10 -1.53
N ARG A 146 10.87 -9.59 -1.05
CA ARG A 146 9.78 -10.07 -1.90
C ARG A 146 9.08 -8.92 -2.63
N LEU A 147 8.89 -7.78 -1.97
CA LEU A 147 8.34 -6.57 -2.58
C LEU A 147 9.26 -6.00 -3.68
N LEU A 148 10.58 -5.99 -3.43
CA LEU A 148 11.57 -5.56 -4.41
C LEU A 148 11.62 -6.51 -5.61
N TRP A 149 11.56 -7.82 -5.35
CA TRP A 149 11.46 -8.83 -6.40
C TRP A 149 10.19 -8.65 -7.26
N ASN A 150 9.05 -8.39 -6.63
CA ASN A 150 7.81 -8.09 -7.34
C ASN A 150 7.95 -6.83 -8.21
N ARG A 151 8.59 -5.78 -7.70
CA ARG A 151 8.87 -4.56 -8.47
C ARG A 151 9.71 -4.86 -9.70
N LEU A 152 10.74 -5.68 -9.58
CA LEU A 152 11.58 -6.10 -10.71
C LEU A 152 10.78 -6.93 -11.73
N ARG A 153 10.05 -7.95 -11.28
CA ARG A 153 9.35 -8.92 -12.14
C ARG A 153 8.07 -8.35 -12.78
N HIS A 154 7.30 -7.59 -12.02
CA HIS A 154 5.96 -7.13 -12.39
C HIS A 154 5.90 -5.62 -12.65
N GLY A 155 6.95 -4.86 -12.37
CA GLY A 155 6.96 -3.40 -12.46
C GLY A 155 6.32 -2.69 -11.27
N ARG A 156 5.79 -3.44 -10.29
CA ARG A 156 5.12 -2.92 -9.10
C ARG A 156 5.42 -3.78 -7.88
N ALA A 157 5.64 -3.15 -6.73
CA ALA A 157 6.00 -3.86 -5.51
C ALA A 157 4.79 -4.50 -4.82
N LEU A 158 3.70 -3.73 -4.76
CA LEU A 158 2.47 -4.04 -4.03
C LEU A 158 1.30 -3.31 -4.69
N ASP A 159 0.13 -3.95 -4.72
CA ASP A 159 -1.11 -3.34 -5.21
C ASP A 159 -1.97 -2.84 -4.04
N VAL A 160 -2.24 -3.72 -3.05
CA VAL A 160 -3.06 -3.40 -1.89
C VAL A 160 -2.34 -3.76 -0.60
N LEU A 161 -2.25 -2.79 0.31
CA LEU A 161 -1.84 -3.00 1.69
C LEU A 161 -3.09 -3.12 2.56
N VAL A 162 -3.17 -4.17 3.38
CA VAL A 162 -4.26 -4.37 4.35
C VAL A 162 -3.66 -4.30 5.75
N THR A 163 -4.13 -3.39 6.58
CA THR A 163 -3.71 -3.34 7.99
C THR A 163 -4.91 -3.22 8.88
N HIS A 164 -4.74 -3.53 10.15
CA HIS A 164 -5.76 -3.18 11.12
C HIS A 164 -5.64 -1.71 11.52
N SER A 165 -4.49 -1.32 12.07
CA SER A 165 -4.22 0.07 12.44
C SER A 165 -3.89 1.00 11.26
N PRO A 166 -4.21 2.30 11.34
CA PRO A 166 -3.87 3.30 10.34
C PRO A 166 -2.36 3.63 10.28
N PRO A 167 -1.89 4.29 9.20
CA PRO A 167 -0.59 4.94 9.21
C PRO A 167 -0.61 6.21 10.06
N ARG A 168 0.54 6.57 10.65
CA ARG A 168 0.64 7.76 11.51
C ARG A 168 0.26 9.05 10.76
N ASP A 169 -0.53 9.90 11.42
CA ASP A 169 -1.03 11.19 10.96
C ASP A 169 -1.96 11.12 9.72
N ILE A 170 -2.50 9.94 9.41
CA ILE A 170 -3.40 9.71 8.27
C ILE A 170 -4.53 8.80 8.74
N ASN A 171 -5.77 9.32 8.79
CA ASN A 171 -6.95 8.63 9.30
C ASN A 171 -6.81 8.07 10.74
N ASP A 172 -5.78 8.49 11.48
CA ASP A 172 -5.54 8.08 12.86
C ASP A 172 -6.16 9.05 13.87
N ARG A 173 -5.88 8.81 15.16
CA ARG A 173 -6.27 9.69 16.26
C ARG A 173 -5.07 10.00 17.15
N GLN A 174 -5.25 11.01 18.02
CA GLN A 174 -4.23 11.42 18.97
C GLN A 174 -4.14 10.49 20.19
N ASP A 175 -5.21 9.77 20.52
CA ASP A 175 -5.20 8.84 21.63
C ASP A 175 -4.28 7.65 21.35
N LYS A 176 -3.72 7.07 22.40
CA LYS A 176 -2.65 6.06 22.30
C LYS A 176 -3.11 4.79 21.55
N ALA A 177 -4.37 4.41 21.68
CA ALA A 177 -4.89 3.18 21.11
C ALA A 177 -5.06 3.31 19.60
N HIS A 178 -5.66 4.40 19.13
CA HIS A 178 -5.98 4.63 17.72
C HIS A 178 -4.91 5.42 16.95
N ARG A 179 -3.74 5.60 17.56
CA ARG A 179 -2.59 6.28 16.94
C ARG A 179 -2.00 5.41 15.83
N GLY A 180 -1.72 5.99 14.67
CA GLY A 180 -1.14 5.20 13.59
C GLY A 180 0.34 4.87 13.81
N PHE A 181 0.85 3.90 13.05
CA PHE A 181 2.27 3.54 13.04
C PHE A 181 3.08 4.42 12.09
N THR A 182 4.22 4.90 12.58
CA THR A 182 5.22 5.61 11.76
C THR A 182 5.84 4.64 10.75
N ALA A 183 6.06 3.38 11.13
CA ALA A 183 6.53 2.32 10.24
C ALA A 183 5.61 2.13 9.03
N LEU A 184 4.29 2.17 9.20
CA LEU A 184 3.33 2.08 8.09
C LEU A 184 3.41 3.30 7.17
N ARG A 185 3.53 4.51 7.74
CA ARG A 185 3.74 5.73 6.93
C ARG A 185 5.03 5.64 6.11
N SER A 186 6.12 5.12 6.68
CA SER A 186 7.38 4.85 5.98
C SER A 186 7.20 3.80 4.87
N PHE A 187 6.45 2.73 5.15
CA PHE A 187 6.11 1.69 4.18
C PHE A 187 5.42 2.28 2.95
N LEU A 188 4.42 3.13 3.14
CA LEU A 188 3.72 3.80 2.05
C LEU A 188 4.67 4.64 1.18
N ARG A 189 5.61 5.37 1.79
CA ARG A 189 6.60 6.18 1.05
C ARG A 189 7.51 5.33 0.16
N TRP A 190 7.93 4.17 0.64
CA TRP A 190 8.92 3.32 -0.04
C TRP A 190 8.32 2.39 -1.08
N PHE A 191 7.21 1.74 -0.75
CA PHE A 191 6.61 0.70 -1.59
C PHE A 191 5.47 1.22 -2.48
N ARG A 192 4.83 2.32 -2.08
CA ARG A 192 3.77 3.03 -2.83
C ARG A 192 2.70 2.08 -3.39
N PRO A 193 2.00 1.32 -2.52
CA PRO A 193 0.84 0.57 -2.98
C PRO A 193 -0.21 1.52 -3.57
N ALA A 194 -1.03 1.04 -4.49
CA ALA A 194 -2.14 1.84 -5.01
C ALA A 194 -3.18 2.11 -3.91
N TYR A 195 -3.44 1.10 -3.07
CA TYR A 195 -4.42 1.18 -2.00
C TYR A 195 -3.85 0.73 -0.66
N HIS A 196 -4.26 1.40 0.41
CA HIS A 196 -4.05 0.98 1.79
C HIS A 196 -5.40 0.98 2.50
N LEU A 197 -5.91 -0.21 2.81
CA LEU A 197 -7.15 -0.40 3.53
C LEU A 197 -6.86 -0.65 5.00
N HIS A 198 -7.57 0.05 5.88
CA HIS A 198 -7.44 -0.13 7.32
C HIS A 198 -8.76 -0.01 8.07
N GLY A 199 -8.77 -0.51 9.31
CA GLY A 199 -9.87 -0.41 10.27
C GLY A 199 -9.48 0.41 11.49
N HIS A 200 -9.82 -0.10 12.68
CA HIS A 200 -9.43 0.35 14.03
C HIS A 200 -10.03 1.69 14.45
N VAL A 201 -10.14 2.64 13.52
CA VAL A 201 -10.68 3.98 13.80
C VAL A 201 -12.16 4.03 13.41
N HIS A 202 -13.04 4.00 14.40
CA HIS A 202 -14.49 3.98 14.15
C HIS A 202 -14.98 5.37 13.72
N LEU A 203 -15.64 5.42 12.55
CA LEU A 203 -16.23 6.62 11.97
C LEU A 203 -17.74 6.64 12.20
N TYR A 204 -18.17 7.07 13.39
CA TYR A 204 -19.60 7.20 13.72
C TYR A 204 -20.27 8.40 13.03
N ASP A 205 -19.50 9.45 12.78
CA ASP A 205 -19.98 10.61 12.03
C ASP A 205 -19.64 10.45 10.55
N ARG A 206 -20.68 10.42 9.71
CA ARG A 206 -20.58 10.27 8.26
C ARG A 206 -19.91 11.46 7.56
N SER A 207 -19.79 12.60 8.23
CA SER A 207 -19.09 13.78 7.71
C SER A 207 -17.57 13.64 7.76
N GLN A 208 -17.06 12.71 8.59
CA GLN A 208 -15.62 12.51 8.70
C GLN A 208 -15.07 11.86 7.42
N PRO A 209 -13.96 12.38 6.89
CA PRO A 209 -13.31 11.78 5.73
C PRO A 209 -12.80 10.39 6.12
N PHE A 210 -13.22 9.40 5.35
CA PHE A 210 -12.73 8.02 5.47
C PHE A 210 -11.60 7.73 4.49
N GLU A 211 -11.37 8.61 3.52
CA GLU A 211 -10.29 8.50 2.55
C GLU A 211 -9.29 9.65 2.70
N ALA A 212 -8.03 9.31 2.54
CA ALA A 212 -6.94 10.26 2.43
C ALA A 212 -5.98 9.81 1.32
N ARG A 213 -5.31 10.77 0.69
CA ARG A 213 -4.24 10.47 -0.26
C ARG A 213 -2.90 10.75 0.37
N PHE A 214 -1.98 9.79 0.28
CA PHE A 214 -0.61 9.96 0.73
C PHE A 214 0.36 9.42 -0.33
N ALA A 215 1.21 10.32 -0.86
CA ALA A 215 1.99 10.05 -2.06
C ALA A 215 1.11 9.53 -3.21
N GLU A 216 1.36 8.30 -3.67
CA GLU A 216 0.60 7.63 -4.74
C GLU A 216 -0.45 6.66 -4.20
N THR A 217 -0.61 6.57 -2.87
CA THR A 217 -1.51 5.63 -2.21
C THR A 217 -2.82 6.29 -1.80
N GLN A 218 -3.94 5.64 -2.10
CA GLN A 218 -5.24 5.93 -1.51
C GLN A 218 -5.40 5.14 -0.20
N VAL A 219 -5.46 5.86 0.92
CA VAL A 219 -5.65 5.30 2.26
C VAL A 219 -7.13 5.36 2.61
N VAL A 220 -7.75 4.22 2.84
CA VAL A 220 -9.20 4.08 3.02
C VAL A 220 -9.48 3.39 4.35
N ASN A 221 -10.21 4.09 5.21
CA ASN A 221 -10.82 3.51 6.39
C ASN A 221 -12.10 2.77 5.99
N VAL A 222 -12.12 1.46 6.20
CA VAL A 222 -13.20 0.57 5.76
C VAL A 222 -14.26 0.32 6.81
N PHE A 223 -14.16 0.90 8.00
CA PHE A 223 -15.12 0.70 9.08
C PHE A 223 -16.55 1.12 8.70
N PRO A 224 -17.58 0.30 9.02
CA PRO A 224 -17.51 -1.12 9.40
C PRO A 224 -17.35 -2.05 8.18
N TYR A 225 -17.80 -1.59 7.00
CA TYR A 225 -17.46 -2.20 5.72
C TYR A 225 -17.50 -1.19 4.56
N ARG A 226 -16.79 -1.50 3.47
CA ARG A 226 -16.85 -0.77 2.19
C ARG A 226 -16.70 -1.72 1.00
N VAL A 227 -17.34 -1.37 -0.11
CA VAL A 227 -17.02 -1.94 -1.42
C VAL A 227 -16.07 -0.95 -2.10
N VAL A 228 -14.87 -1.40 -2.43
CA VAL A 228 -13.80 -0.57 -2.99
C VAL A 228 -13.51 -1.04 -4.41
N GLU A 229 -13.57 -0.11 -5.37
CA GLU A 229 -13.09 -0.35 -6.73
C GLU A 229 -11.57 -0.20 -6.75
N LEU A 230 -10.88 -1.33 -6.87
CA LEU A 230 -9.43 -1.41 -6.94
C LEU A 230 -8.99 -1.36 -8.40
N THR A 231 -8.52 -0.20 -8.86
CA THR A 231 -7.94 -0.05 -10.19
C THR A 231 -6.43 -0.17 -10.13
N VAL A 232 -5.89 -1.23 -10.73
CA VAL A 232 -4.44 -1.47 -10.79
C VAL A 232 -3.92 -1.30 -12.21
N ALA A 233 -2.82 -0.56 -12.34
CA ALA A 233 -2.15 -0.37 -13.61
C ALA A 233 -1.65 -1.72 -14.15
N GLU A 234 -2.01 -2.07 -15.38
CA GLU A 234 -1.38 -3.18 -16.07
C GLU A 234 0.03 -2.80 -16.53
N ARG A 235 0.91 -3.81 -16.56
CA ARG A 235 2.18 -3.65 -17.27
C ARG A 235 1.84 -3.55 -18.76
N ARG A 236 2.16 -2.42 -19.42
CA ARG A 236 2.48 -2.48 -20.84
C ARG A 236 3.74 -3.34 -20.93
N ALA A 237 3.63 -4.54 -21.52
CA ALA A 237 4.79 -5.36 -21.87
C ALA A 237 5.55 -4.67 -23.02
N GLY A 238 6.26 -3.58 -22.70
CA GLY A 238 7.26 -3.00 -23.59
C GLY A 238 8.59 -3.75 -23.43
N PRO A 239 9.39 -3.91 -24.51
CA PRO A 239 10.70 -4.51 -24.39
C PRO A 239 11.52 -3.75 -23.35
N ILE A 240 12.31 -4.49 -22.56
CA ILE A 240 13.33 -3.90 -21.70
C ILE A 240 14.21 -3.07 -22.63
N ALA A 241 14.12 -1.74 -22.54
CA ALA A 241 15.03 -0.86 -23.23
C ALA A 241 16.41 -1.14 -22.64
N VAL A 242 17.22 -1.93 -23.37
CA VAL A 242 18.65 -2.02 -23.14
C VAL A 242 19.16 -0.59 -23.32
N PRO A 243 19.80 0.03 -22.32
CA PRO A 243 20.36 1.36 -22.49
C PRO A 243 21.32 1.29 -23.67
N ALA A 244 21.12 2.20 -24.64
CA ALA A 244 21.97 2.28 -25.81
C ALA A 244 23.44 2.38 -25.35
N PRO A 245 24.37 1.67 -26.01
CA PRO A 245 25.78 1.76 -25.65
C PRO A 245 26.21 3.23 -25.73
N VAL A 246 26.83 3.71 -24.65
CA VAL A 246 27.41 5.05 -24.57
C VAL A 246 28.39 5.18 -25.75
N PRO A 247 28.21 6.16 -26.66
CA PRO A 247 29.15 6.33 -27.76
C PRO A 247 30.54 6.64 -27.17
N PRO A 248 31.62 6.07 -27.75
CA PRO A 248 32.96 6.33 -27.25
C PRO A 248 33.25 7.82 -27.32
N HIS A 249 33.80 8.37 -26.23
CA HIS A 249 34.25 9.76 -26.19
C HIS A 249 35.24 10.01 -27.34
N ASP A 250 34.82 10.86 -28.27
CA ASP A 250 35.67 11.38 -29.33
C ASP A 250 36.78 12.24 -28.70
N ARG A 251 38.01 11.73 -28.72
CA ARG A 251 39.22 12.43 -28.28
C ARG A 251 39.90 13.19 -29.43
N SER A 252 39.12 13.81 -30.32
CA SER A 252 39.67 14.63 -31.41
C SER A 252 39.25 16.10 -31.32
N ALA A 253 39.61 16.78 -30.22
CA ALA A 253 39.55 18.24 -30.15
C ALA A 253 40.50 18.84 -29.11
N VAL A 254 41.81 18.60 -29.24
CA VAL A 254 42.84 19.53 -28.72
C VAL A 254 44.00 19.57 -29.72
N ALA A 255 43.82 20.37 -30.77
CA ALA A 255 44.92 20.89 -31.58
C ALA A 255 44.53 22.30 -32.01
N GLY A 256 45.10 23.29 -31.33
CA GLY A 256 44.86 24.70 -31.58
C GLY A 256 45.96 25.52 -30.94
N SER A 257 47.12 25.55 -31.59
CA SER A 257 48.18 26.54 -31.37
C SER A 257 47.78 27.88 -32.00
N PRO A 258 48.02 28.99 -31.31
CA PRO A 258 48.42 30.23 -31.99
C PRO A 258 49.80 30.71 -31.54
N GLN A 259 50.64 30.99 -32.53
CA GLN A 259 51.90 31.70 -32.42
C GLN A 259 51.68 33.20 -32.12
N ASP A 260 52.76 33.83 -31.66
CA ASP A 260 53.10 35.26 -31.75
C ASP A 260 52.55 36.23 -30.69
N TRP A 261 53.37 36.47 -29.66
CA TRP A 261 53.56 37.81 -29.09
C TRP A 261 54.98 37.94 -28.49
N ILE A 262 55.81 38.80 -29.11
CA ILE A 262 57.11 39.28 -28.61
C ILE A 262 56.91 40.61 -27.88
N PRO A 263 57.52 40.83 -26.70
CA PRO A 263 57.87 42.18 -26.28
C PRO A 263 59.38 42.40 -26.21
N ASP A 264 59.71 43.60 -26.64
CA ASP A 264 60.99 44.21 -26.95
C ASP A 264 61.90 44.40 -25.73
N SER A 265 63.21 44.20 -25.92
CA SER A 265 64.25 44.38 -24.92
C SER A 265 64.85 45.79 -24.99
N GLY A 266 64.31 46.70 -24.19
CA GLY A 266 64.89 48.04 -23.98
C GLY A 266 65.87 48.06 -22.79
N ALA A 267 67.17 48.04 -23.06
CA ALA A 267 68.22 48.32 -22.10
C ALA A 267 68.34 49.83 -21.79
N GLY A 268 68.52 50.19 -20.51
CA GLY A 268 68.83 51.56 -20.10
C GLY A 268 69.43 51.60 -18.69
N ARG A 269 70.71 51.99 -18.61
CA ARG A 269 71.57 52.07 -17.41
C ARG A 269 71.24 53.27 -16.53
N GLY A 270 71.63 53.21 -15.25
CA GLY A 270 72.01 54.41 -14.47
C GLY A 270 71.80 54.31 -12.97
N SER A 271 72.86 53.95 -12.22
CA SER A 271 73.10 54.45 -10.85
C SER A 271 73.62 55.90 -10.94
N PRO A 272 73.60 56.73 -9.88
CA PRO A 272 74.14 56.46 -8.54
C PRO A 272 73.08 56.41 -7.44
#